data_AF-A0A2T2XBG1-F1
#
_entry.id   AF-A0A2T2XBG1-F1
#
_cell.length_a   1.000
_cell.length_b   1.000
_cell.length_c   1.000
_cell.angle_alpha   90.00
_cell.angle_beta   90.00
_cell.angle_gamma   90.00
#
_symmetry.space_group_name_H-M   'P 1'
#
loop_
_entity.id
_entity.type
_entity.pdbx_description
1 polymer ?
#
loop_
_entity_poly.entity_id
_entity_poly.type
_entity_poly.pdbx_seq_one_letter_code
_entity_poly.pdbx_strand_id
1 'polypeptide(L)'
;MSKPQYPWMDLLKQEAPYSRATIWRFRLAGILTVLALGVGYWAIFRALSGRLSLMAVMGTELGGLIVMVASVAAALKSRQLDIRRYQNNREKLEK
;
A
#
# COMPACT_ATOMS: atom_id res chain seq x y z
N MET A 1 -1.45 -22.60 -20.56
CA MET A 1 -1.16 -21.27 -19.98
C MET A 1 -2.04 -21.09 -18.75
N SER A 2 -1.47 -21.26 -17.56
CA SER A 2 -2.16 -21.05 -16.28
C SER A 2 -2.59 -19.60 -16.17
N LYS A 3 -3.89 -19.36 -15.92
CA LYS A 3 -4.42 -18.02 -15.65
C LYS A 3 -3.63 -17.40 -14.49
N PRO A 4 -3.15 -16.16 -14.60
CA PRO A 4 -2.42 -15.52 -13.52
C PRO A 4 -3.29 -15.48 -12.26
N GLN A 5 -2.87 -16.21 -11.23
CA GLN A 5 -3.65 -16.41 -10.00
C GLN A 5 -3.66 -15.16 -9.10
N TYR A 6 -2.82 -14.16 -9.40
CA TYR A 6 -2.71 -12.90 -8.66
C TYR A 6 -2.40 -11.70 -9.59
N PRO A 7 -3.43 -11.02 -10.13
CA PRO A 7 -3.23 -9.94 -11.11
C PRO A 7 -2.41 -8.75 -10.58
N TRP A 8 -2.29 -8.60 -9.26
CA TRP A 8 -1.49 -7.55 -8.62
C TRP A 8 0.01 -7.89 -8.52
N MET A 9 0.35 -9.17 -8.40
CA MET A 9 1.74 -9.64 -8.35
C MET A 9 2.42 -9.49 -9.70
N ASP A 10 1.67 -9.71 -10.78
CA ASP A 10 2.20 -9.55 -12.13
C ASP A 10 2.51 -8.08 -12.46
N LEU A 11 1.79 -7.12 -11.86
CA LEU A 11 2.10 -5.69 -11.98
C LEU A 11 3.46 -5.33 -11.35
N LEU A 12 3.88 -6.06 -10.33
CA LEU A 12 5.18 -5.86 -9.70
C LEU A 12 6.30 -6.52 -10.51
N LYS A 13 6.00 -7.60 -11.26
CA LYS A 13 6.97 -8.34 -12.08
C LYS A 13 7.20 -7.77 -13.47
N GLN A 14 6.36 -6.85 -13.94
CA GLN A 14 6.54 -6.22 -15.25
C GLN A 14 7.83 -5.38 -15.32
N GLU A 15 8.52 -5.44 -16.46
CA GLU A 15 9.80 -4.75 -16.71
C GLU A 15 9.71 -3.21 -16.77
N ALA A 16 8.52 -2.63 -16.64
CA ALA A 16 8.36 -1.18 -16.65
C ALA A 16 9.19 -0.53 -15.53
N PRO A 17 9.99 0.51 -15.81
CA PRO A 17 10.79 1.18 -14.79
C PRO A 17 9.88 1.82 -13.74
N TYR A 18 10.23 1.66 -12.46
CA TYR A 18 9.50 2.31 -11.37
C TYR A 18 9.74 3.82 -11.41
N SER A 19 8.67 4.62 -11.47
CA SER A 19 8.82 6.07 -11.35
C SER A 19 9.22 6.47 -9.93
N ARG A 20 9.90 7.61 -9.78
CA ARG A 20 10.21 8.21 -8.46
C ARG A 20 8.96 8.34 -7.60
N ALA A 21 7.82 8.68 -8.21
CA ALA A 21 6.54 8.82 -7.51
C ALA A 21 6.04 7.48 -6.96
N THR A 22 6.12 6.40 -7.73
CA THR A 22 5.73 5.06 -7.28
C THR A 22 6.63 4.56 -6.16
N ILE A 23 7.94 4.76 -6.24
CA ILE A 23 8.89 4.40 -5.17
C ILE A 23 8.56 5.14 -3.87
N TRP A 24 8.31 6.46 -3.96
CA TRP A 24 7.93 7.26 -2.79
C TRP A 24 6.62 6.80 -2.17
N ARG A 25 5.62 6.42 -2.97
CA ARG A 25 4.35 5.88 -2.48
C ARG A 25 4.52 4.55 -1.75
N PHE A 26 5.37 3.65 -2.25
CA PHE A 26 5.69 2.41 -1.54
C PHE A 26 6.41 2.67 -0.22
N ARG A 27 7.37 3.61 -0.19
CA ARG A 27 8.04 4.02 1.06
C ARG A 27 7.06 4.61 2.06
N LEU A 28 6.17 5.50 1.60
CA LEU A 28 5.13 6.09 2.44
C LEU A 28 4.18 5.03 3.00
N ALA A 29 3.75 4.06 2.19
CA ALA A 29 2.93 2.93 2.65
C ALA A 29 3.65 2.12 3.74
N GLY A 30 4.95 1.87 3.59
CA GLY A 30 5.77 1.23 4.63
C GLY A 30 5.82 2.06 5.92
N ILE A 31 6.08 3.37 5.82
CA ILE A 31 6.12 4.27 6.99
C ILE A 31 4.77 4.31 7.70
N LEU A 32 3.67 4.48 6.95
CA LEU A 32 2.31 4.50 7.49
C LEU A 32 1.97 3.18 8.18
N THR A 33 2.43 2.04 7.64
CA THR A 33 2.26 0.73 8.27
C THR A 33 2.99 0.65 9.61
N VAL A 34 4.25 1.07 9.67
CA VAL A 34 5.03 1.09 10.93
C VAL A 34 4.38 2.01 11.96
N LEU A 35 3.91 3.19 11.53
CA LEU A 35 3.20 4.12 12.41
C LEU A 35 1.87 3.55 12.92
N ALA A 36 1.08 2.92 12.04
CA ALA A 36 -0.18 2.29 12.41
C ALA A 36 0.03 1.19 13.45
N LEU A 37 1.04 0.33 13.26
CA LEU A 37 1.41 -0.70 14.23
C LEU A 37 1.89 -0.11 15.55
N GLY A 38 2.70 0.95 15.52
CA GLY A 38 3.17 1.63 16.73
C GLY A 38 2.02 2.27 17.53
N VAL A 39 1.09 2.94 16.85
CA VAL A 39 -0.10 3.53 17.47
C VAL A 39 -1.03 2.45 18.01
N GLY A 40 -1.24 1.36 17.27
CA GLY A 40 -2.04 0.22 17.71
C GLY A 40 -1.49 -0.42 18.97
N TYR A 41 -0.19 -0.72 18.98
CA TYR A 41 0.48 -1.27 20.16
C TYR A 41 0.37 -0.36 21.39
N TRP A 42 0.54 0.95 21.20
CA TRP A 42 0.36 1.94 22.27
C TRP A 42 -1.09 1.99 22.78
N ALA A 43 -2.07 1.91 21.88
CA ALA A 43 -3.49 1.89 22.23
C ALA A 43 -3.85 0.64 23.05
N ILE A 44 -3.35 -0.54 22.65
CA ILE A 44 -3.51 -1.80 23.40
C ILE A 44 -2.87 -1.67 24.79
N PHE A 45 -1.65 -1.14 24.88
CA PHE A 45 -0.97 -0.93 26.17
C PHE A 45 -1.77 -0.01 27.10
N ARG A 46 -2.37 1.07 26.56
CA ARG A 46 -3.23 1.98 27.33
C ARG A 46 -4.53 1.32 27.79
N ALA A 47 -5.13 0.44 26.98
CA ALA A 47 -6.30 -0.32 27.39
C ALA A 47 -5.99 -1.36 28.48
N LEU A 48 -4.86 -2.06 28.38
CA LEU A 48 -4.38 -2.97 29.45
C LEU A 48 -4.12 -2.22 30.76
N SER A 49 -3.72 -0.95 30.68
CA SER A 49 -3.56 -0.07 31.84
C SER A 49 -4.88 0.46 32.43
N GLY A 50 -6.04 0.03 31.90
CA GLY A 50 -7.37 0.49 32.32
C GLY A 50 -7.69 1.95 31.93
N ARG A 51 -6.83 2.60 31.13
CA ARG A 51 -6.97 4.02 30.75
C ARG A 51 -7.70 4.23 29.43
N LEU A 52 -7.96 3.16 28.68
CA LEU A 52 -8.65 3.21 27.39
C LEU A 52 -9.69 2.09 27.32
N SER A 53 -10.85 2.36 26.72
CA SER A 53 -11.85 1.31 26.48
C SER A 53 -11.41 0.40 25.34
N LEU A 54 -11.79 -0.87 25.41
CA LEU A 54 -11.57 -1.86 24.34
C LEU A 54 -12.20 -1.40 23.01
N MET A 55 -13.35 -0.72 23.05
CA MET A 55 -13.97 -0.15 21.85
C MET A 55 -13.12 0.95 21.20
N ALA A 56 -12.49 1.81 22.00
CA ALA A 56 -11.63 2.87 21.47
C ALA A 56 -10.37 2.29 20.82
N VAL A 57 -9.78 1.23 21.39
CA VAL A 57 -8.66 0.51 20.77
C VAL A 57 -9.10 -0.14 19.46
N MET A 58 -10.24 -0.84 19.48
CA MET A 58 -10.76 -1.51 18.29
C MET A 58 -11.03 -0.52 17.15
N GLY A 59 -11.60 0.65 17.44
CA GLY A 59 -11.77 1.72 16.44
C GLY A 59 -10.45 2.25 15.89
N THR A 60 -9.43 2.37 16.75
CA THR A 60 -8.08 2.81 16.34
C THR A 60 -7.40 1.79 15.42
N GLU A 61 -7.47 0.50 15.79
CA GLU A 61 -6.95 -0.62 14.97
C GLU A 61 -7.66 -0.69 13.61
N LEU A 62 -8.99 -0.55 13.59
CA LEU A 62 -9.77 -0.56 12.36
C LEU A 62 -9.38 0.62 11.45
N GLY A 63 -9.22 1.80 12.02
CA GLY A 63 -8.73 2.99 11.31
C GLY A 63 -7.33 2.80 10.74
N GLY A 64 -6.41 2.25 11.53
CA GLY A 64 -5.05 1.92 11.09
C GLY A 64 -5.04 0.94 9.91
N LEU A 65 -5.88 -0.10 9.98
CA LEU A 65 -6.01 -1.10 8.92
C LEU A 65 -6.53 -0.48 7.61
N ILE A 66 -7.53 0.40 7.69
CA ILE A 66 -8.06 1.13 6.54
C ILE A 66 -6.97 1.99 5.89
N VAL A 67 -6.19 2.72 6.70
CA VAL A 67 -5.08 3.56 6.20
C VAL A 67 -4.02 2.71 5.50
N MET A 68 -3.66 1.56 6.09
CA MET A 68 -2.70 0.63 5.50
C MET A 68 -3.19 0.12 4.13
N VAL A 69 -4.42 -0.39 4.06
CA VAL A 69 -5.00 -0.91 2.80
C VAL A 69 -5.08 0.20 1.74
N ALA A 70 -5.56 1.39 2.11
CA ALA A 70 -5.64 2.53 1.20
C ALA A 70 -4.26 2.94 0.66
N SER A 71 -3.23 2.94 1.51
CA SER A 71 -1.87 3.30 1.12
C SER A 71 -1.28 2.31 0.11
N VAL A 72 -1.51 1.00 0.31
CA VAL A 72 -1.07 -0.06 -0.61
C VAL A 72 -1.84 0.04 -1.93
N ALA A 73 -3.16 0.24 -1.88
CA ALA A 73 -3.98 0.43 -3.07
C ALA A 73 -3.52 1.64 -3.91
N ALA A 74 -3.16 2.75 -3.25
CA ALA A 74 -2.62 3.93 -3.92
C ALA A 74 -1.25 3.66 -4.57
N ALA A 75 -0.38 2.88 -3.92
CA ALA A 75 0.91 2.47 -4.48
C ALA A 75 0.73 1.56 -5.72
N LEU A 76 -0.18 0.59 -5.65
CA LEU A 76 -0.53 -0.29 -6.78
C LEU A 76 -1.12 0.48 -7.96
N LYS A 77 -2.03 1.43 -7.70
CA LYS A 77 -2.60 2.30 -8.74
C LYS A 77 -1.51 3.16 -9.42
N SER A 78 -0.53 3.61 -8.65
CA SER A 78 0.65 4.30 -9.19
C SER A 78 1.45 3.40 -10.15
N ARG A 79 1.66 2.14 -9.76
CA ARG A 79 2.38 1.16 -10.59
C ARG A 79 1.66 0.88 -11.91
N GLN A 80 0.33 0.77 -11.89
CA GLN A 80 -0.47 0.62 -13.11
C GLN A 80 -0.33 1.80 -14.07
N LEU A 81 -0.24 3.03 -13.54
CA LEU A 81 -0.04 4.22 -14.36
C LEU A 81 1.34 4.24 -15.02
N ASP A 82 2.39 3.83 -14.30
CA ASP A 82 3.75 3.74 -14.85
C ASP A 82 3.81 2.71 -15.99
N ILE A 83 3.19 1.55 -15.81
CA ILE A 83 3.08 0.49 -16.83
C ILE A 83 2.40 1.02 -18.09
N ARG A 84 1.24 1.68 -17.95
CA ARG A 84 0.50 2.24 -19.10
C ARG A 84 1.31 3.30 -19.84
N ARG A 85 2.02 4.16 -19.13
CA ARG A 85 2.90 5.17 -19.76
C ARG A 85 4.04 4.52 -20.53
N TYR A 86 4.65 3.48 -19.97
CA TYR A 86 5.75 2.76 -20.61
C TYR A 86 5.29 2.05 -21.89
N GLN A 87 4.15 1.35 -21.84
CA GLN A 87 3.56 0.69 -23.01
C GLN A 87 3.23 1.69 -24.13
N ASN A 88 2.54 2.79 -23.80
CA ASN A 88 2.18 3.82 -24.78
C ASN A 88 3.41 4.48 -25.43
N ASN A 89 4.50 4.67 -24.69
CA ASN A 89 5.73 5.23 -25.24
C ASN A 89 6.45 4.25 -26.18
N ARG A 90 6.42 2.95 -25.85
CA ARG A 90 7.01 1.92 -26.70
C ARG A 90 6.27 1.80 -28.04
N GLU A 91 4.94 1.77 -27.99
CA GLU A 91 4.09 1.74 -29.21
C GLU A 91 4.28 2.98 -30.10
N LYS A 92 4.59 4.15 -29.52
CA LYS A 92 4.90 5.36 -30.28
C LYS A 92 6.28 5.35 -30.94
N LEU A 93 7.23 4.57 -30.43
CA LEU A 93 8.57 4.43 -30.98
C LEU A 93 8.65 3.34 -32.07
N GLU A 94 7.69 2.42 -32.07
CA GLU A 94 7.56 1.35 -33.08
C GLU A 94 6.71 1.77 -34.31
N LYS A 95 6.09 2.96 -34.27
CA LYS A 95 5.37 3.60 -35.39
C LYS A 95 6.19 4.71 -36.02
#